data_AF-A0A7S3BPD9-F1
#
_entry.id   AF-A0A7S3BPD9-F1
#
_cell.length_a   1.000
_cell.length_b   1.000
_cell.length_c   1.000
_cell.angle_alpha   90.00
_cell.angle_beta   90.00
_cell.angle_gamma   90.00
#
_symmetry.space_group_name_H-M   'P 1'
#
loop_
_entity.id
_entity.type
_entity.pdbx_description
1 polymer ?
#
loop_
_entity_poly.entity_id
_entity_poly.type
_entity_poly.pdbx_seq_one_letter_code
_entity_poly.pdbx_strand_id
1 'polypeptide(L)'
;KRFGAAVVVMAFDEKGQAAGYQDKIDMCKRAYDILVGPRVGFPAHDIIFDPNVLTIATGLAEHNNYGKDFIEACEWITGGEHPEKANLPGAKISGGVSNLSFGFRGLTALREAIHAVFLYHAIKKGMTMGIVNAGGMPIYDDIPQPMRDYIEEVVLNHSEDG
;
A
#
# COMPACT_ATOMS: atom_id res chain seq x y z
N LYS A 1 4.04 5.32 -22.77
CA LYS A 1 4.44 4.50 -23.95
C LYS A 1 5.29 5.25 -24.97
N ARG A 2 4.80 6.29 -25.67
CA ARG A 2 5.60 7.01 -26.70
C ARG A 2 6.93 7.59 -26.20
N PHE A 3 7.02 7.94 -24.92
CA PHE A 3 8.22 8.50 -24.29
C PHE A 3 9.06 7.46 -23.52
N GLY A 4 8.67 6.18 -23.49
CA GLY A 4 9.39 5.15 -22.72
C GLY A 4 9.33 5.30 -21.19
N ALA A 5 8.42 6.12 -20.66
CA ALA A 5 8.26 6.29 -19.22
C ALA A 5 7.37 5.21 -18.59
N ALA A 6 7.72 4.80 -17.37
CA ALA A 6 6.83 4.12 -16.44
C ALA A 6 5.71 5.04 -15.95
N VAL A 7 4.61 4.48 -15.44
CA VAL A 7 3.44 5.23 -14.99
C VAL A 7 2.96 4.77 -13.63
N VAL A 8 2.56 5.73 -12.79
CA VAL A 8 1.78 5.44 -11.59
C VAL A 8 0.30 5.45 -11.96
N VAL A 9 -0.42 4.41 -11.53
CA VAL A 9 -1.86 4.25 -11.75
C VAL A 9 -2.53 4.21 -10.38
N MET A 10 -3.26 5.29 -10.06
CA MET A 10 -4.04 5.39 -8.83
C MET A 10 -5.25 4.46 -8.87
N ALA A 11 -5.57 3.80 -7.76
CA ALA A 11 -6.83 3.06 -7.60
C ALA A 11 -8.00 4.05 -7.36
N PHE A 12 -8.41 4.72 -8.43
CA PHE A 12 -9.50 5.68 -8.45
C PHE A 12 -10.22 5.57 -9.80
N ASP A 13 -11.54 5.48 -9.77
CA ASP A 13 -12.36 5.39 -10.99
C ASP A 13 -13.58 6.32 -10.96
N GLU A 14 -14.54 6.10 -11.84
CA GLU A 14 -15.75 6.92 -11.97
C GLU A 14 -16.65 6.89 -10.72
N LYS A 15 -16.45 5.92 -9.81
CA LYS A 15 -17.17 5.80 -8.53
C LYS A 15 -16.41 6.41 -7.35
N GLY A 16 -15.15 6.78 -7.54
CA GLY A 16 -14.32 7.42 -6.52
C GLY A 16 -13.07 6.63 -6.17
N GLN A 17 -12.58 6.86 -4.96
CA GLN A 17 -11.34 6.27 -4.44
C GLN A 17 -11.56 4.85 -3.91
N ALA A 18 -10.66 3.92 -4.25
CA ALA A 18 -10.66 2.60 -3.63
C ALA A 18 -10.23 2.66 -2.15
N ALA A 19 -11.20 2.49 -1.26
CA ALA A 19 -10.99 2.48 0.18
C ALA A 19 -10.69 1.06 0.69
N GLY A 20 -11.60 0.11 0.45
CA GLY A 20 -11.48 -1.27 0.93
C GLY A 20 -10.67 -2.17 0.00
N TYR A 21 -10.27 -3.34 0.50
CA TYR A 21 -9.48 -4.33 -0.25
C TYR A 21 -10.08 -4.68 -1.62
N GLN A 22 -11.38 -4.98 -1.68
CA GLN A 22 -12.04 -5.40 -2.92
C GLN A 22 -11.99 -4.32 -4.00
N ASP A 23 -12.27 -3.07 -3.64
CA ASP A 23 -12.21 -1.93 -4.58
C ASP A 23 -10.78 -1.74 -5.12
N LYS A 24 -9.77 -1.90 -4.26
CA LYS A 24 -8.36 -1.76 -4.64
C LYS A 24 -7.99 -2.76 -5.74
N ILE A 25 -8.33 -4.04 -5.55
CA ILE A 25 -7.98 -5.09 -6.53
C ILE A 25 -8.80 -4.96 -7.81
N ASP A 26 -10.09 -4.62 -7.72
CA ASP A 26 -10.96 -4.51 -8.90
C ASP A 26 -10.53 -3.36 -9.80
N MET A 27 -10.22 -2.19 -9.23
CA MET A 27 -9.75 -1.04 -10.00
C MET A 27 -8.37 -1.27 -10.61
N CYS A 28 -7.43 -1.87 -9.84
CA CYS A 28 -6.10 -2.21 -10.37
C CYS A 28 -6.19 -3.25 -11.50
N LYS A 29 -7.03 -4.29 -11.36
CA LYS A 29 -7.25 -5.31 -12.38
C LYS A 29 -7.84 -4.72 -13.66
N ARG A 30 -8.89 -3.89 -13.54
CA ARG A 30 -9.51 -3.23 -14.68
C ARG A 30 -8.49 -2.36 -15.43
N ALA A 31 -7.68 -1.58 -14.70
CA ALA A 31 -6.65 -0.74 -15.30
C ALA A 31 -5.55 -1.59 -15.97
N TYR A 32 -5.11 -2.67 -15.34
CA TYR A 32 -4.13 -3.61 -15.91
C TYR A 32 -4.62 -4.19 -17.24
N ASP A 33 -5.87 -4.67 -17.29
CA ASP A 33 -6.44 -5.26 -18.51
C ASP A 33 -6.51 -4.27 -19.67
N ILE A 34 -6.84 -3.00 -19.37
CA ILE A 34 -6.87 -1.93 -20.37
C ILE A 34 -5.46 -1.61 -20.86
N LEU A 35 -4.49 -1.47 -19.94
CA LEU A 35 -3.13 -1.06 -20.25
C LEU A 35 -2.36 -2.16 -20.98
N VAL A 36 -2.39 -3.38 -20.47
CA VAL A 36 -1.63 -4.51 -21.04
C VAL A 36 -2.34 -5.11 -22.24
N GLY A 37 -3.67 -5.05 -22.28
CA GLY A 37 -4.48 -5.58 -23.37
C GLY A 37 -4.20 -4.94 -24.74
N PRO A 38 -4.75 -5.52 -25.83
CA PRO A 38 -4.41 -5.16 -27.22
C PRO A 38 -4.71 -3.71 -27.58
N ARG A 39 -5.58 -3.04 -26.82
CA ARG A 39 -5.94 -1.64 -27.04
C ARG A 39 -4.76 -0.69 -26.82
N VAL A 40 -3.91 -0.97 -25.83
CA VAL A 40 -2.78 -0.11 -25.45
C VAL A 40 -1.45 -0.83 -25.60
N GLY A 41 -1.38 -2.10 -25.18
CA GLY A 41 -0.18 -2.93 -25.21
C GLY A 41 0.98 -2.32 -24.42
N PHE A 42 0.70 -1.77 -23.25
CA PHE A 42 1.68 -1.18 -22.34
C PHE A 42 2.47 -2.28 -21.62
N PRO A 43 3.80 -2.15 -21.45
CA PRO A 43 4.59 -3.15 -20.73
C PRO A 43 4.18 -3.23 -19.26
N ALA A 44 3.83 -4.42 -18.76
CA ALA A 44 3.39 -4.60 -17.37
C ALA A 44 4.44 -4.13 -16.33
N HIS A 45 5.73 -4.34 -16.62
CA HIS A 45 6.85 -3.93 -15.76
C HIS A 45 7.03 -2.41 -15.62
N ASP A 46 6.37 -1.63 -16.46
CA ASP A 46 6.35 -0.17 -16.42
C ASP A 46 5.10 0.38 -15.71
N ILE A 47 4.22 -0.49 -15.19
CA ILE A 47 3.03 -0.11 -14.44
C ILE A 47 3.34 -0.17 -12.94
N ILE A 48 3.12 0.93 -12.24
CA ILE A 48 3.21 1.04 -10.80
C ILE A 48 1.81 1.35 -10.28
N PHE A 49 1.14 0.40 -9.64
CA PHE A 49 -0.13 0.67 -8.99
C PHE A 49 0.08 1.42 -7.66
N ASP A 50 -0.79 2.38 -7.38
CA ASP A 50 -0.96 2.95 -6.05
C ASP A 50 -2.37 2.60 -5.55
N PRO A 51 -2.51 1.53 -4.73
CA PRO A 51 -3.78 1.12 -4.14
C PRO A 51 -4.34 2.07 -3.08
N ASN A 52 -3.80 3.27 -2.92
CA ASN A 52 -4.13 4.27 -1.90
C ASN A 52 -3.75 3.85 -0.47
N VAL A 53 -2.64 4.40 0.03
CA VAL A 53 -2.37 4.44 1.47
C VAL A 53 -3.25 5.52 2.10
N LEU A 54 -4.19 5.11 2.95
CA LEU A 54 -5.17 5.97 3.63
C LEU A 54 -4.89 6.05 5.13
N THR A 55 -5.45 7.07 5.79
CA THR A 55 -5.21 7.32 7.21
C THR A 55 -5.92 6.31 8.11
N ILE A 56 -5.19 5.73 9.06
CA ILE A 56 -5.72 4.84 10.10
C ILE A 56 -5.81 5.57 11.44
N ALA A 57 -6.42 4.92 12.45
CA ALA A 57 -6.59 5.45 13.80
C ALA A 57 -7.27 6.84 13.84
N THR A 58 -8.29 7.03 13.00
CA THR A 58 -9.05 8.29 12.92
C THR A 58 -10.20 8.36 13.92
N GLY A 59 -10.45 7.28 14.68
CA GLY A 59 -11.64 7.12 15.52
C GLY A 59 -12.90 6.70 14.76
N LEU A 60 -12.78 6.30 13.49
CA LEU A 60 -13.88 5.78 12.67
C LEU A 60 -13.59 4.33 12.31
N ALA A 61 -14.47 3.40 12.71
CA ALA A 61 -14.26 1.97 12.53
C ALA A 61 -14.05 1.55 11.05
N GLU A 62 -14.68 2.27 10.13
CA GLU A 62 -14.53 2.09 8.68
C GLU A 62 -13.09 2.33 8.16
N HIS A 63 -12.25 3.03 8.92
CA HIS A 63 -10.86 3.33 8.53
C HIS A 63 -9.84 2.36 9.13
N ASN A 64 -10.23 1.51 10.08
CA ASN A 64 -9.30 0.64 10.80
C ASN A 64 -8.59 -0.35 9.87
N ASN A 65 -9.30 -0.84 8.85
CA ASN A 65 -8.73 -1.81 7.89
C ASN A 65 -7.84 -1.19 6.81
N TYR A 66 -7.72 0.13 6.68
CA TYR A 66 -7.04 0.73 5.53
C TYR A 66 -5.56 0.32 5.36
N GLY A 67 -4.84 0.12 6.48
CA GLY A 67 -3.46 -0.40 6.44
C GLY A 67 -3.43 -1.84 5.93
N LYS A 68 -4.22 -2.72 6.56
CA LYS A 68 -4.41 -4.13 6.21
C LYS A 68 -4.84 -4.32 4.76
N ASP A 69 -5.87 -3.60 4.31
CA ASP A 69 -6.42 -3.68 2.96
C ASP A 69 -5.38 -3.32 1.89
N PHE A 70 -4.51 -2.34 2.15
CA PHE A 70 -3.41 -2.02 1.25
C PHE A 70 -2.38 -3.15 1.19
N ILE A 71 -2.01 -3.72 2.34
CA ILE A 71 -1.03 -4.81 2.45
C ILE A 71 -1.55 -6.06 1.75
N GLU A 72 -2.81 -6.43 1.94
CA GLU A 72 -3.44 -7.57 1.26
C GLU A 72 -3.56 -7.34 -0.25
N ALA A 73 -3.89 -6.11 -0.68
CA ALA A 73 -3.89 -5.76 -2.10
C ALA A 73 -2.48 -5.90 -2.71
N CYS A 74 -1.42 -5.67 -1.94
CA CYS A 74 -0.06 -5.88 -2.43
C CYS A 74 0.20 -7.32 -2.83
N GLU A 75 -0.17 -8.26 -1.95
CA GLU A 75 0.02 -9.69 -2.18
C GLU A 75 -0.85 -10.18 -3.33
N TRP A 76 -2.09 -9.70 -3.41
CA TRP A 76 -2.97 -10.08 -4.51
C TRP A 76 -2.40 -9.65 -5.87
N ILE A 77 -1.96 -8.39 -5.98
CA ILE A 77 -1.44 -7.82 -7.23
C ILE A 77 -0.14 -8.50 -7.64
N THR A 78 0.82 -8.63 -6.72
CA THR A 78 2.21 -9.00 -7.03
C THR A 78 2.58 -10.45 -6.71
N GLY A 79 1.75 -11.17 -5.96
CA GLY A 79 2.06 -12.50 -5.43
C GLY A 79 2.95 -12.49 -4.19
N GLY A 80 3.39 -11.32 -3.70
CA GLY A 80 4.25 -11.20 -2.53
C GLY A 80 5.59 -11.94 -2.71
N GLU A 81 5.93 -12.82 -1.76
CA GLU A 81 7.11 -13.69 -1.84
C GLU A 81 7.01 -14.78 -2.92
N HIS A 82 5.82 -14.95 -3.51
CA HIS A 82 5.50 -15.95 -4.54
C HIS A 82 5.03 -15.27 -5.83
N PRO A 83 5.91 -14.58 -6.57
CA PRO A 83 5.53 -13.80 -7.75
C PRO A 83 4.89 -14.63 -8.87
N GLU A 84 5.08 -15.95 -8.89
CA GLU A 84 4.37 -16.87 -9.80
C GLU A 84 2.86 -16.94 -9.53
N LYS A 85 2.40 -16.47 -8.36
CA LYS A 85 0.99 -16.40 -7.97
C LYS A 85 0.38 -15.00 -8.17
N ALA A 86 1.13 -14.07 -8.77
CA ALA A 86 0.65 -12.72 -9.02
C ALA A 86 -0.60 -12.70 -9.91
N ASN A 87 -1.63 -11.94 -9.51
CA ASN A 87 -2.78 -11.71 -10.37
C ASN A 87 -2.47 -10.71 -11.50
N LEU A 88 -1.54 -9.77 -11.26
CA LEU A 88 -1.11 -8.75 -12.22
C LEU A 88 0.42 -8.90 -12.48
N PRO A 89 0.84 -9.96 -13.18
CA PRO A 89 2.25 -10.33 -13.29
C PRO A 89 3.09 -9.22 -13.92
N GLY A 90 4.19 -8.88 -13.25
CA GLY A 90 5.11 -7.83 -13.69
C GLY A 90 4.73 -6.42 -13.24
N ALA A 91 3.51 -6.17 -12.78
CA ALA A 91 3.16 -4.87 -12.19
C ALA A 91 3.91 -4.64 -10.87
N LYS A 92 4.16 -3.37 -10.57
CA LYS A 92 4.81 -2.90 -9.35
C LYS A 92 3.79 -2.17 -8.47
N ILE A 93 4.17 -1.93 -7.22
CA ILE A 93 3.34 -1.16 -6.27
C ILE A 93 4.15 -0.03 -5.64
N SER A 94 3.46 1.10 -5.48
CA SER A 94 3.89 2.25 -4.70
C SER A 94 2.77 2.72 -3.77
N GLY A 95 3.09 3.63 -2.86
CA GLY A 95 2.12 4.29 -2.01
C GLY A 95 2.72 5.50 -1.28
N GLY A 96 1.89 6.49 -1.00
CA GLY A 96 2.23 7.64 -0.15
C GLY A 96 2.23 7.27 1.33
N VAL A 97 3.33 6.70 1.85
CA VAL A 97 3.40 6.10 3.20
C VAL A 97 3.03 7.09 4.32
N SER A 98 3.39 8.36 4.17
CA SER A 98 3.11 9.39 5.18
C SER A 98 1.61 9.64 5.44
N ASN A 99 0.73 9.28 4.49
CA ASN A 99 -0.72 9.42 4.62
C ASN A 99 -1.31 8.51 5.71
N LEU A 100 -0.69 7.35 5.95
CA LEU A 100 -1.13 6.37 6.95
C LEU A 100 -1.23 7.00 8.34
N SER A 101 -0.21 7.80 8.66
CA SER A 101 0.03 8.37 9.98
C SER A 101 -0.55 9.79 10.20
N PHE A 102 -1.46 10.24 9.33
CA PHE A 102 -1.91 11.64 9.34
C PHE A 102 -2.61 12.06 10.64
N GLY A 103 -3.30 11.14 11.32
CA GLY A 103 -3.92 11.37 12.62
C GLY A 103 -2.94 11.72 13.73
N PHE A 104 -1.65 11.39 13.58
CA PHE A 104 -0.61 11.55 14.61
C PHE A 104 0.33 12.74 14.33
N ARG A 105 -0.16 13.77 13.62
CA ARG A 105 0.61 15.00 13.35
C ARG A 105 1.14 15.61 14.66
N GLY A 106 2.43 16.00 14.64
CA GLY A 106 3.14 16.50 15.82
C GLY A 106 3.90 15.42 16.60
N LEU A 107 3.59 14.14 16.39
CA LEU A 107 4.27 13.01 17.04
C LEU A 107 5.24 12.32 16.07
N THR A 108 6.31 13.01 15.68
CA THR A 108 7.23 12.54 14.63
C THR A 108 7.74 11.12 14.87
N ALA A 109 8.29 10.82 16.06
CA ALA A 109 8.82 9.49 16.36
C ALA A 109 7.77 8.37 16.23
N LEU A 110 6.53 8.63 16.63
CA LEU A 110 5.43 7.67 16.46
C LEU A 110 5.09 7.47 14.99
N ARG A 111 5.04 8.54 14.19
CA ARG A 111 4.75 8.46 12.75
C ARG A 111 5.82 7.66 12.01
N GLU A 112 7.09 7.90 12.32
CA GLU A 112 8.21 7.18 11.69
C GLU A 112 8.19 5.69 12.07
N ALA A 113 7.85 5.37 13.33
CA ALA A 113 7.64 3.98 13.76
C ALA A 113 6.45 3.31 13.01
N ILE A 114 5.33 4.01 12.85
CA ILE A 114 4.18 3.54 12.04
C ILE A 114 4.61 3.25 10.59
N HIS A 115 5.41 4.13 9.98
CA HIS A 115 5.90 3.94 8.61
C HIS A 115 6.78 2.70 8.49
N ALA A 116 7.71 2.50 9.43
CA ALA A 116 8.61 1.36 9.44
C ALA A 116 7.86 0.03 9.61
N VAL A 117 6.88 -0.03 10.51
CA VAL A 117 6.03 -1.22 10.69
C VAL A 117 5.19 -1.51 9.45
N PHE A 118 4.52 -0.49 8.89
CA PHE A 118 3.76 -0.66 7.66
C PHE A 118 4.61 -1.16 6.50
N LEU A 119 5.77 -0.54 6.27
CA LEU A 119 6.69 -0.94 5.21
C LEU A 119 7.23 -2.35 5.40
N TYR A 120 7.55 -2.75 6.63
CA TYR A 120 8.01 -4.12 6.93
C TYR A 120 7.01 -5.17 6.43
N HIS A 121 5.71 -4.99 6.72
CA HIS A 121 4.66 -5.91 6.28
C HIS A 121 4.33 -5.77 4.79
N ALA A 122 4.19 -4.53 4.30
CA ALA A 122 3.85 -4.28 2.90
C ALA A 122 4.92 -4.80 1.94
N ILE A 123 6.21 -4.64 2.25
CA ILE A 123 7.32 -5.11 1.42
C ILE A 123 7.32 -6.65 1.35
N LYS A 124 7.11 -7.35 2.48
CA LYS A 124 6.96 -8.82 2.47
C LYS A 124 5.79 -9.27 1.60
N LYS A 125 4.74 -8.46 1.54
CA LYS A 125 3.56 -8.70 0.69
C LYS A 125 3.72 -8.13 -0.73
N GLY A 126 4.92 -7.71 -1.11
CA GLY A 126 5.28 -7.37 -2.48
C GLY A 126 5.15 -5.89 -2.85
N MET A 127 5.07 -4.99 -1.88
CA MET A 127 5.27 -3.56 -2.13
C MET A 127 6.71 -3.31 -2.62
N THR A 128 6.86 -2.72 -3.81
CA THR A 128 8.16 -2.55 -4.47
C THR A 128 8.79 -1.17 -4.30
N MET A 129 7.96 -0.15 -4.06
CA MET A 129 8.36 1.26 -4.03
C MET A 129 7.50 1.99 -2.99
N GLY A 130 7.95 3.15 -2.52
CA GLY A 130 7.16 4.00 -1.63
C GLY A 130 7.61 5.44 -1.68
N ILE A 131 6.65 6.37 -1.56
CA ILE A 131 6.95 7.80 -1.41
C ILE A 131 7.09 8.07 0.10
N VAL A 132 8.34 8.29 0.53
CA VAL A 132 8.74 8.29 1.95
C VAL A 132 9.63 9.49 2.29
N ASN A 133 9.73 9.81 3.59
CA ASN A 133 10.83 10.62 4.10
C ASN A 133 12.03 9.70 4.35
N ALA A 134 13.01 9.70 3.45
CA ALA A 134 14.15 8.79 3.51
C ALA A 134 15.08 9.01 4.72
N GLY A 135 15.04 10.20 5.35
CA GLY A 135 15.87 10.50 6.53
C GLY A 135 15.22 10.16 7.87
N GLY A 136 13.91 9.91 7.89
CA GLY A 136 13.10 9.72 9.10
C GLY A 136 12.46 8.33 9.13
N MET A 137 13.28 7.29 9.09
CA MET A 137 12.79 5.91 9.07
C MET A 137 13.64 5.03 9.98
N PRO A 138 13.17 4.67 11.18
CA PRO A 138 13.87 3.74 12.05
C PRO A 138 13.87 2.34 11.45
N ILE A 139 14.84 1.52 11.88
CA ILE A 139 14.86 0.09 11.58
C ILE A 139 13.76 -0.58 12.40
N TYR A 140 12.96 -1.45 11.78
CA TYR A 140 11.83 -2.14 12.42
C TYR A 140 12.21 -2.86 13.73
N ASP A 141 13.40 -3.47 13.77
CA ASP A 141 13.90 -4.19 14.95
C ASP A 141 14.42 -3.28 16.08
N ASP A 142 14.69 -2.01 15.79
CA ASP A 142 15.14 -1.02 16.79
C ASP A 142 13.95 -0.34 17.50
N ILE A 143 12.72 -0.52 16.99
CA ILE A 143 11.52 0.02 17.63
C ILE A 143 11.27 -0.76 18.94
N PRO A 144 11.10 -0.09 20.09
CA PRO A 144 10.83 -0.76 21.36
C PRO A 144 9.62 -1.70 21.22
N GLN A 145 9.81 -2.97 21.60
CA GLN A 145 8.83 -4.03 21.37
C GLN A 145 7.40 -3.67 21.79
N PRO A 146 7.13 -3.12 23.00
CA PRO A 146 5.77 -2.75 23.38
C PRO A 146 5.14 -1.73 22.43
N MET A 147 5.92 -0.76 21.93
CA MET A 147 5.45 0.23 20.95
C MET A 147 5.18 -0.44 19.60
N ARG A 148 6.08 -1.32 19.17
CA ARG A 148 5.95 -2.05 17.90
C ARG A 148 4.68 -2.89 17.89
N ASP A 149 4.41 -3.64 18.96
CA ASP A 149 3.25 -4.50 19.08
C ASP A 149 1.94 -3.68 18.96
N TYR A 150 1.83 -2.54 19.66
CA TYR A 150 0.66 -1.66 19.52
C TYR A 150 0.51 -1.07 18.10
N ILE A 151 1.61 -0.72 17.45
CA ILE A 151 1.58 -0.21 16.08
C ILE A 151 1.15 -1.32 15.11
N GLU A 152 1.61 -2.55 15.32
CA GLU A 152 1.19 -3.70 14.51
C GLU A 152 -0.31 -3.98 14.64
N GLU A 153 -0.84 -3.96 15.86
CA GLU A 153 -2.28 -4.09 16.11
C GLU A 153 -3.09 -3.08 15.29
N VAL A 154 -2.67 -1.81 15.27
CA VAL A 154 -3.37 -0.73 14.56
C VAL A 154 -3.16 -0.80 13.04
N VAL A 155 -1.97 -1.16 12.55
CA VAL A 155 -1.68 -1.26 11.11
C VAL A 155 -2.34 -2.48 10.48
N LEU A 156 -2.36 -3.61 11.19
CA LEU A 156 -2.90 -4.89 10.74
C LEU A 156 -4.35 -5.12 11.19
N ASN A 157 -4.90 -4.22 12.01
CA ASN A 157 -6.24 -4.28 12.59
C ASN A 157 -6.54 -5.65 13.23
N HIS A 158 -5.69 -6.07 14.17
CA HIS A 158 -5.83 -7.34 14.89
C HIS A 158 -6.68 -7.22 16.18
N SER A 159 -6.95 -6.00 16.65
CA SER A 159 -7.74 -5.70 17.85
C SER A 159 -9.20 -5.40 17.52
N GLU A 160 -10.13 -5.77 18.41
CA GLU A 160 -11.54 -5.37 18.31
C GLU A 160 -11.76 -3.86 18.47
N ASP A 161 -10.82 -3.17 19.14
CA ASP A 161 -10.90 -1.72 19.40
C ASP A 161 -10.35 -0.87 18.25
N GLY A 162 -9.70 -1.49 17.25
CA GLY A 162 -9.02 -0.80 16.14
C GLY A 162 -7.60 -0.35 16.49
#